data_AF-A0A528N3G2-F1
#
_entry.id   AF-A0A528N3G2-F1
#
_cell.length_a   1.000
_cell.length_b   1.000
_cell.length_c   1.000
_cell.angle_alpha   90.00
_cell.angle_beta   90.00
_cell.angle_gamma   90.00
#
_symmetry.space_group_name_H-M   'P 1'
#
loop_
_entity.id
_entity.type
_entity.pdbx_description
1 polymer ?
#
loop_
_entity_poly.entity_id
_entity_poly.type
_entity_poly.pdbx_seq_one_letter_code
_entity_poly.pdbx_strand_id
1 'polypeptide(L)'
;MEPTSGDITRTRGLRVGHVEQAVPAALAEQGFQQVVADALPAEQAESEQWRVDVVLDSLDVPQPMRERPMRALSGGWQRLALIARVWV
;
A
#
# COMPACT_ATOMS: atom_id res chain seq x y z
N MET A 1 -11.81 -18.10 -13.00
CA MET A 1 -12.21 -18.13 -14.42
C MET A 1 -10.94 -18.21 -15.22
N GLU A 2 -10.88 -19.12 -16.19
CA GLU A 2 -9.77 -19.16 -17.13
C GLU A 2 -9.97 -18.11 -18.23
N PRO A 3 -8.89 -17.48 -18.72
CA PRO A 3 -8.98 -16.57 -19.85
C PRO A 3 -9.48 -17.30 -21.10
N THR A 4 -10.34 -16.65 -21.90
CA THR A 4 -10.88 -17.23 -23.12
C THR A 4 -9.95 -17.01 -24.32
N SER A 5 -9.75 -15.77 -24.76
CA SER A 5 -8.75 -15.36 -25.76
C SER A 5 -8.64 -13.83 -25.86
N GLY A 6 -7.47 -13.32 -26.27
CA GLY A 6 -7.22 -11.88 -26.46
C GLY A 6 -5.79 -11.48 -26.09
N ASP A 7 -5.37 -10.29 -26.52
CA ASP A 7 -4.01 -9.78 -26.29
C ASP A 7 -4.00 -8.59 -25.30
N ILE A 8 -3.03 -8.58 -24.39
CA ILE A 8 -2.73 -7.44 -23.51
C ILE A 8 -1.35 -6.89 -23.91
N THR A 9 -1.30 -5.68 -24.46
CA THR A 9 -0.04 -5.01 -24.80
C THR A 9 0.41 -4.11 -23.64
N ARG A 10 1.69 -4.17 -23.28
CA ARG A 10 2.31 -3.34 -22.23
C ARG A 10 3.45 -2.53 -22.81
N THR A 11 3.51 -1.24 -22.47
CA THR A 11 4.63 -0.36 -22.86
C THR A 11 5.90 -0.73 -22.10
N ARG A 12 7.06 -0.53 -22.72
CA ARG A 12 8.36 -0.73 -22.08
C ARG A 12 8.48 0.18 -20.85
N GLY A 13 8.84 -0.40 -19.71
CA GLY A 13 8.99 0.33 -18.45
C GLY A 13 7.71 0.44 -17.60
N LEU A 14 6.59 -0.16 -18.01
CA LEU A 14 5.38 -0.25 -17.19
C LEU A 14 5.69 -0.99 -15.87
N ARG A 15 5.33 -0.38 -14.74
CA ARG A 15 5.30 -1.01 -13.43
C ARG A 15 3.85 -1.29 -13.04
N VAL A 16 3.57 -2.48 -12.54
CA VAL A 16 2.23 -2.89 -12.14
C VAL A 16 2.25 -3.30 -10.68
N GLY A 17 1.37 -2.65 -9.91
CA GLY A 17 1.09 -2.97 -8.53
C GLY A 17 -0.25 -3.69 -8.39
N HIS A 18 -0.30 -4.75 -7.57
CA HIS A 18 -1.56 -5.46 -7.28
C HIS A 18 -2.03 -5.13 -5.87
N VAL A 19 -3.29 -4.75 -5.75
CA VAL A 19 -3.93 -4.37 -4.48
C VAL A 19 -5.10 -5.31 -4.23
N GLU A 20 -5.14 -5.92 -3.04
CA GLU A 20 -6.27 -6.72 -2.60
C GLU A 20 -7.54 -5.87 -2.45
N GLN A 21 -8.70 -6.46 -2.73
CA GLN A 21 -9.98 -5.74 -2.65
C GLN A 21 -10.40 -5.46 -1.20
N ALA A 22 -10.02 -6.33 -0.26
CA ALA A 22 -10.30 -6.21 1.16
C ALA A 22 -9.00 -6.15 1.95
N VAL A 23 -9.02 -5.49 3.11
CA VAL A 23 -7.87 -5.47 4.02
C VAL A 23 -7.65 -6.89 4.57
N PRO A 24 -6.48 -7.50 4.35
CA PRO A 24 -6.15 -8.78 4.96
C PRO A 24 -6.23 -8.69 6.49
N ALA A 25 -6.77 -9.73 7.14
CA ALA A 25 -6.94 -9.74 8.60
C ALA A 25 -5.62 -9.51 9.36
N ALA A 26 -4.49 -9.98 8.81
CA ALA A 26 -3.16 -9.77 9.37
C ALA A 26 -2.77 -8.28 9.50
N LEU A 27 -3.32 -7.41 8.64
CA LEU A 27 -3.03 -5.98 8.63
C LEU A 27 -4.00 -5.18 9.51
N ALA A 28 -5.09 -5.78 9.99
CA ALA A 28 -6.22 -5.07 10.60
C ALA A 28 -5.84 -4.32 11.89
N GLU A 29 -4.96 -4.90 12.70
CA GLU A 29 -4.50 -4.31 13.97
C GLU A 29 -3.28 -3.40 13.80
N GLN A 30 -2.64 -3.41 12.63
CA GLN A 30 -1.45 -2.61 12.36
C GLN A 30 -1.82 -1.17 12.04
N GLY A 31 -0.99 -0.22 12.46
CA GLY A 31 -1.12 1.19 12.09
C GLY A 31 -0.92 1.38 10.59
N PHE A 32 -1.59 2.37 9.98
CA PHE A 32 -1.46 2.68 8.55
C PHE A 32 0.02 2.77 8.14
N GLN A 33 0.82 3.62 8.79
CA GLN A 33 2.22 3.82 8.42
C GLN A 33 3.02 2.51 8.47
N GLN A 34 2.79 1.68 9.50
CA GLN A 34 3.44 0.37 9.61
C GLN A 34 3.03 -0.55 8.44
N VAL A 35 1.75 -0.56 8.08
CA VAL A 35 1.26 -1.35 6.94
C VAL A 35 1.94 -0.94 5.63
N VAL A 36 2.29 0.33 5.44
CA VAL A 36 3.04 0.76 4.26
C VAL A 36 4.51 0.38 4.41
N ALA A 37 5.14 0.65 5.55
CA ALA A 37 6.55 0.31 5.81
C ALA A 37 6.84 -1.18 5.63
N ASP A 38 5.93 -2.06 6.03
CA ASP A 38 6.04 -3.52 5.89
C ASP A 38 6.07 -4.02 4.44
N ALA A 39 5.89 -3.15 3.44
CA ALA A 39 6.12 -3.51 2.04
C ALA A 39 7.53 -3.19 1.54
N LEU A 40 8.33 -2.44 2.31
CA LEU A 40 9.75 -2.28 2.00
C LEU A 40 10.46 -3.64 2.13
N PRO A 41 11.41 -3.95 1.22
CA PRO A 41 12.30 -5.09 1.41
C PRO A 41 13.04 -4.98 2.75
N ALA A 42 13.23 -6.11 3.44
CA ALA A 42 13.83 -6.12 4.78
C ALA A 42 15.24 -5.50 4.79
N GLU A 43 16.00 -5.66 3.71
CA GLU A 43 17.34 -5.10 3.53
C GLU A 43 17.33 -3.57 3.36
N GLN A 44 16.18 -2.99 3.01
CA GLN A 44 15.98 -1.56 2.76
C GLN A 44 15.19 -0.88 3.88
N ALA A 45 14.48 -1.62 4.72
CA ALA A 45 13.55 -1.06 5.71
C ALA A 45 14.20 -0.01 6.62
N GLU A 46 15.44 -0.24 7.09
CA GLU A 46 16.14 0.71 7.95
C GLU A 46 16.58 1.99 7.22
N SER A 47 17.05 1.88 5.98
CA SER A 47 17.61 3.03 5.23
C SER A 47 16.57 3.78 4.38
N GLU A 48 15.50 3.10 3.96
CA GLU A 48 14.50 3.61 3.02
C GLU A 48 13.16 3.93 3.68
N GLN A 49 13.11 3.97 5.01
CA GLN A 49 11.90 4.34 5.77
C GLN A 49 11.33 5.69 5.33
N TRP A 50 12.19 6.64 4.91
CA TRP A 50 11.79 7.96 4.39
C TRP A 50 10.86 7.87 3.18
N ARG A 51 10.92 6.80 2.38
CA ARG A 51 10.02 6.60 1.23
C ARG A 51 8.57 6.45 1.68
N VAL A 52 8.36 5.85 2.85
CA VAL A 52 7.03 5.75 3.46
C VAL A 52 6.49 7.14 3.76
N ASP A 53 7.30 7.99 4.40
CA ASP A 53 6.90 9.35 4.74
C ASP A 53 6.56 10.16 3.48
N VAL A 54 7.40 10.08 2.43
CA VAL A 54 7.16 10.74 1.15
C VAL A 54 5.85 10.27 0.49
N VAL A 55 5.58 8.96 0.49
CA VAL A 55 4.33 8.43 -0.07
C VAL A 55 3.12 8.91 0.73
N LEU A 56 3.18 8.87 2.07
CA LEU A 56 2.08 9.33 2.92
C LEU A 56 1.85 10.84 2.81
N ASP A 57 2.90 11.63 2.65
CA ASP A 57 2.82 13.07 2.38
C ASP A 57 2.20 13.32 1.00
N SER A 58 2.60 12.59 -0.03
CA SER A 58 2.07 12.75 -1.40
C SER A 58 0.58 12.41 -1.55
N LEU A 59 0.05 11.61 -0.62
CA LEU A 59 -1.35 11.20 -0.53
C LEU A 59 -2.13 12.02 0.50
N ASP A 60 -1.53 13.10 1.03
CA ASP A 60 -2.11 13.98 2.04
C ASP A 60 -2.62 13.25 3.28
N VAL A 61 -1.94 12.18 3.72
CA VAL A 61 -2.36 11.39 4.88
C VAL A 61 -2.05 12.16 6.17
N PRO A 62 -3.06 12.61 6.94
CA PRO A 62 -2.82 13.36 8.17
C PRO A 62 -2.10 12.52 9.21
N GLN A 63 -1.20 13.15 9.98
CA GLN A 63 -0.46 12.46 11.05
C GLN A 63 -1.36 11.65 12.01
N PRO A 64 -2.51 12.17 12.49
CA PRO A 64 -3.39 11.39 13.37
C PRO A 64 -4.01 10.14 12.73
N MET A 65 -3.97 10.00 11.40
CA MET A 65 -4.41 8.80 10.68
C MET A 65 -3.29 7.76 10.55
N ARG A 66 -2.03 8.19 10.49
CA ARG A 66 -0.87 7.31 10.23
C ARG A 66 -0.69 6.24 11.31
N GLU A 67 -0.97 6.59 12.56
CA GLU A 67 -0.85 5.69 13.71
C GLU A 67 -2.10 4.85 13.95
N ARG A 68 -3.24 5.17 13.31
CA ARG A 68 -4.48 4.46 13.58
C ARG A 68 -4.43 3.03 13.02
N PRO A 69 -4.94 2.05 13.78
CA PRO A 69 -5.04 0.69 13.28
C PRO A 69 -5.99 0.64 12.09
N MET A 70 -5.67 -0.18 11.09
CA MET A 70 -6.43 -0.29 9.84
C MET A 70 -7.93 -0.53 10.07
N ARG A 71 -8.31 -1.34 11.07
CA ARG A 71 -9.72 -1.61 11.40
C ARG A 71 -10.50 -0.39 11.90
N ALA A 72 -9.80 0.62 12.43
CA ALA A 72 -10.42 1.86 12.93
C ALA A 72 -10.52 2.95 11.84
N LEU A 73 -9.96 2.70 10.65
CA LEU A 73 -10.04 3.59 9.51
C LEU A 73 -11.33 3.33 8.72
N SER A 74 -11.84 4.38 8.06
CA SER A 74 -12.89 4.21 7.06
C SER A 74 -12.40 3.35 5.88
N GLY A 75 -13.31 2.73 5.14
CA GLY A 75 -12.94 1.91 3.97
C GLY A 75 -12.13 2.67 2.89
N GLY A 76 -12.34 3.98 2.74
CA GLY A 76 -11.53 4.81 1.83
C GLY A 76 -10.07 4.92 2.29
N TRP A 77 -9.85 5.17 3.58
CA TRP A 77 -8.53 5.21 4.20
C TRP A 77 -7.83 3.85 4.17
N GLN A 78 -8.57 2.76 4.41
CA GLN A 78 -8.05 1.40 4.27
C GLN A 78 -7.56 1.12 2.85
N ARG A 79 -8.34 1.50 1.84
CA ARG A 79 -7.96 1.35 0.43
C ARG A 79 -6.72 2.19 0.09
N LEU A 80 -6.66 3.42 0.58
CA LEU A 80 -5.52 4.31 0.36
C LEU A 80 -4.23 3.72 0.94
N ALA A 81 -4.29 3.10 2.12
CA ALA A 81 -3.14 2.42 2.72
C ALA A 81 -2.65 1.23 1.88
N LEU A 82 -3.57 0.44 1.32
CA LEU A 82 -3.19 -0.66 0.42
C LEU A 82 -2.58 -0.17 -0.89
N ILE A 83 -3.04 0.97 -1.43
CA ILE A 83 -2.44 1.61 -2.61
C ILE A 83 -1.03 2.10 -2.28
N ALA A 84 -0.86 2.80 -1.16
CA ALA A 84 0.44 3.30 -0.69
C ALA A 84 1.45 2.16 -0.50
N ARG A 85 1.01 1.04 0.09
CA ARG A 85 1.83 -0.17 0.30
C ARG A 85 2.45 -0.72 -0.98
N VAL A 86 1.77 -0.57 -2.12
CA VAL A 86 2.24 -1.11 -3.40
C VAL A 86 3.13 -0.12 -4.16
N TRP A 87 3.20 1.13 -3.69
CA TRP A 87 4.03 2.17 -4.28
C TRP A 87 5.44 2.25 -3.65
N VAL A 88 5.57 1.85 -2.39
CA VAL A 88 6.87 1.76 -1.68
C VAL A 88 7.68 0.53 -2.08
#